data_AF-A0A7Y8G177-F1
#
_entry.id   AF-A0A7Y8G177-F1
#
_cell.length_a   1.000
_cell.length_b   1.000
_cell.length_c   1.000
_cell.angle_alpha   90.00
_cell.angle_beta   90.00
_cell.angle_gamma   90.00
#
_symmetry.space_group_name_H-M   'P 1'
#
loop_
_entity.id
_entity.type
_entity.pdbx_description
1 polymer ?
#
loop_
_entity_poly.entity_id
_entity_poly.type
_entity_poly.pdbx_seq_one_letter_code
_entity_poly.pdbx_strand_id
1 'polypeptide(L)'
;MWLRYAALTAMVVAASGCVQERVVHERRPVQREYVEVIAPQPPPVQVIEVEPPVRYGYIWSRGYWRWEGGRYVAVHGHWEPVREGYRYVHPHWVQRNDGYHWQGGGWVR
;
A
#
# COMPACT_ATOMS: atom_id res chain seq x y z
N MET A 1 -34.03 -24.02 58.99
CA MET A 1 -32.88 -23.13 58.71
C MET A 1 -32.14 -23.52 57.43
N TRP A 2 -31.92 -24.81 57.16
CA TRP A 2 -31.19 -25.32 55.98
C TRP A 2 -31.78 -24.92 54.61
N LEU A 3 -33.10 -24.91 54.46
CA LEU A 3 -33.79 -24.49 53.22
C LEU A 3 -33.53 -23.03 52.80
N ARG A 4 -33.29 -22.13 53.76
CA ARG A 4 -33.01 -20.71 53.47
C ARG A 4 -31.60 -20.53 52.92
N TYR A 5 -30.64 -21.32 53.41
CA TYR A 5 -29.26 -21.30 52.90
C TYR A 5 -29.16 -21.90 51.49
N ALA A 6 -29.93 -22.97 51.21
CA ALA A 6 -29.98 -23.57 49.86
C ALA A 6 -30.56 -22.62 48.81
N ALA A 7 -31.57 -21.82 49.16
CA ALA A 7 -32.13 -20.82 48.26
C ALA A 7 -31.15 -19.68 47.96
N LEU A 8 -30.40 -19.24 48.97
CA LEU A 8 -29.40 -18.18 48.80
C LEU A 8 -28.21 -18.63 47.93
N THR A 9 -27.73 -19.86 48.09
CA THR A 9 -26.65 -20.39 47.26
C THR A 9 -27.07 -20.56 45.80
N ALA A 10 -28.29 -21.05 45.54
CA ALA A 10 -28.82 -21.17 44.19
C ALA A 10 -28.94 -19.82 43.47
N MET A 11 -29.33 -18.76 44.19
CA MET A 11 -29.49 -17.42 43.63
C MET A 11 -28.14 -16.78 43.24
N VAL A 12 -27.09 -17.00 44.03
CA VAL A 12 -25.73 -16.50 43.72
C VAL A 12 -25.16 -17.16 42.48
N VAL A 13 -25.36 -18.47 42.31
CA VAL A 13 -24.88 -19.22 41.13
C VAL A 13 -25.63 -18.82 39.85
N ALA A 14 -26.94 -18.52 39.94
CA ALA A 14 -27.71 -18.05 38.80
C ALA A 14 -27.29 -16.64 38.33
N ALA A 15 -26.77 -15.81 39.23
CA ALA A 15 -26.32 -14.45 38.90
C ALA A 15 -24.92 -14.40 38.26
N SER A 16 -24.13 -15.48 38.32
CA SER A 16 -22.83 -15.56 37.64
C SER A 16 -23.00 -15.94 36.17
N GLY A 17 -23.52 -15.02 35.36
CA GLY A 17 -23.50 -15.13 33.90
C GLY A 17 -22.07 -15.08 33.37
N CYS A 18 -21.75 -15.91 32.37
CA CYS A 18 -20.44 -15.90 31.71
C CYS A 18 -20.27 -14.60 30.91
N VAL A 19 -19.48 -13.67 31.43
CA VAL A 19 -18.94 -12.56 30.64
C VAL A 19 -17.94 -13.14 29.65
N GLN A 20 -18.33 -13.21 28.37
CA GLN A 20 -17.44 -13.66 27.31
C GLN A 20 -16.72 -12.43 26.73
N GLU A 21 -15.46 -12.26 27.12
CA GLU A 21 -14.61 -11.18 26.61
C GLU A 21 -14.36 -11.40 25.11
N ARG A 22 -14.91 -10.50 24.29
CA ARG A 22 -14.66 -10.49 22.84
C ARG A 22 -13.30 -9.84 22.60
N VAL A 23 -12.29 -10.63 22.25
CA VAL A 23 -11.00 -10.12 21.77
C VAL A 23 -11.25 -9.30 20.51
N VAL A 24 -11.18 -7.97 20.61
CA VAL A 24 -11.16 -7.09 19.45
C VAL A 24 -9.74 -7.17 18.88
N HIS A 25 -9.59 -7.89 17.77
CA HIS A 25 -8.36 -7.81 16.99
C HIS A 25 -8.27 -6.41 16.38
N GLU A 26 -7.52 -5.54 17.06
CA GLU A 26 -7.14 -4.25 16.51
C GLU A 26 -6.34 -4.52 15.23
N ARG A 27 -6.93 -4.21 14.07
CA ARG A 27 -6.19 -4.27 12.81
C ARG A 27 -5.13 -3.18 12.88
N ARG A 28 -3.89 -3.56 13.20
CA ARG A 28 -2.74 -2.68 12.98
C ARG A 28 -2.79 -2.23 11.51
N PRO A 29 -2.83 -0.92 11.23
CA PRO A 29 -2.72 -0.46 9.85
C PRO A 29 -1.41 -1.00 9.30
N VAL A 30 -1.47 -1.62 8.12
CA VAL A 30 -0.27 -2.06 7.39
C VAL A 30 0.54 -0.79 7.13
N GLN A 31 1.59 -0.57 7.92
CA GLN A 31 2.59 0.44 7.62
C GLN A 31 3.32 -0.07 6.38
N ARG A 32 2.95 0.48 5.21
CA ARG A 32 3.76 0.34 4.01
C ARG A 32 5.01 1.16 4.28
N GLU A 33 6.09 0.49 4.64
CA GLU A 33 7.42 1.11 4.68
C GLU A 33 7.79 1.47 3.24
N TYR A 34 7.56 2.73 2.86
CA TYR A 34 7.98 3.24 1.57
C TYR A 34 9.48 3.48 1.65
N VAL A 35 10.27 2.55 1.12
CA VAL A 35 11.71 2.77 0.95
C VAL A 35 11.87 3.83 -0.14
N GLU A 36 12.26 5.03 0.26
CA GLU A 36 12.57 6.12 -0.67
C GLU A 36 13.85 5.77 -1.44
N VAL A 37 13.75 5.70 -2.77
CA VAL A 37 14.90 5.41 -3.63
C VAL A 37 15.48 6.73 -4.09
N ILE A 38 16.73 6.99 -3.68
CA ILE A 38 17.46 8.23 -3.97
C ILE A 38 18.69 7.88 -4.83
N ALA A 39 18.80 8.51 -5.99
CA ALA A 39 19.96 8.42 -6.86
C ALA A 39 20.80 9.71 -6.77
N PRO A 40 22.14 9.62 -6.62
CA PRO A 40 23.00 10.79 -6.48
C PRO A 40 23.23 11.55 -7.80
N GLN A 41 22.87 10.95 -8.95
CA GLN A 41 23.13 11.49 -10.29
C GLN A 41 21.85 11.47 -11.14
N PRO A 42 21.69 12.35 -12.14
CA PRO A 42 20.48 12.41 -12.97
C PRO A 42 20.24 11.10 -13.74
N PRO A 43 18.97 10.72 -13.97
CA PRO A 43 18.64 9.64 -14.90
C PRO A 43 19.08 10.00 -16.33
N PRO A 44 19.46 9.01 -17.15
CA PRO A 44 19.76 9.26 -18.55
C PRO A 44 18.57 9.90 -19.29
N VAL A 45 18.86 10.87 -20.16
CA VAL A 45 17.84 11.55 -21.00
C VAL A 45 17.36 10.65 -22.16
N GLN A 46 18.03 9.52 -22.37
CA GLN A 46 17.73 8.59 -23.46
C GLN A 46 16.30 8.05 -23.35
N VAL A 47 15.61 8.01 -24.49
CA VAL A 47 14.29 7.39 -24.61
C VAL A 47 14.44 5.90 -24.34
N ILE A 48 13.73 5.41 -23.32
CA ILE A 48 13.77 4.01 -22.90
C ILE A 48 13.03 3.13 -23.92
N GLU A 49 11.92 3.63 -24.46
CA GLU A 49 11.07 2.96 -25.43
C GLU A 49 10.14 3.95 -26.13
N VAL A 50 9.63 3.57 -27.29
CA VAL A 50 8.57 4.31 -28.00
C VAL A 50 7.22 3.91 -27.40
N GLU A 51 6.38 4.89 -27.09
CA GLU A 51 5.03 4.65 -26.58
C GLU A 51 4.20 3.89 -27.65
N PRO A 52 3.60 2.75 -27.29
CA PRO A 52 2.82 1.97 -28.25
C PRO A 52 1.53 2.68 -28.65
N PRO A 53 0.89 2.26 -29.77
CA PRO A 53 -0.41 2.79 -30.16
C PRO A 53 -1.45 2.64 -29.06
N VAL A 54 -2.35 3.63 -28.97
CA VAL A 54 -3.43 3.66 -27.97
C VAL A 54 -4.23 2.38 -27.99
N ARG A 55 -4.46 1.82 -26.80
CA ARG A 55 -5.29 0.64 -26.58
C ARG A 55 -6.51 1.01 -25.72
N TYR A 56 -7.71 0.88 -26.28
CA TYR A 56 -8.95 1.23 -25.58
C TYR A 56 -9.10 0.48 -24.25
N GLY A 57 -9.45 1.21 -23.19
CA GLY A 57 -9.59 0.68 -21.83
C GLY A 57 -8.27 0.48 -21.07
N TYR A 58 -7.13 0.87 -21.66
CA TYR A 58 -5.82 0.78 -21.03
C TYR A 58 -5.06 2.11 -21.15
N ILE A 59 -4.14 2.32 -20.22
CA ILE A 59 -3.15 3.40 -20.28
C ILE A 59 -1.76 2.79 -20.30
N TRP A 60 -0.86 3.38 -21.09
CA TRP A 60 0.54 2.93 -21.14
C TRP A 60 1.30 3.49 -19.94
N SER A 61 1.69 2.63 -19.00
CA SER A 61 2.68 2.97 -17.98
C SER A 61 4.06 3.01 -18.64
N ARG A 62 4.56 4.22 -18.93
CA ARG A 62 5.88 4.43 -19.54
C ARG A 62 7.00 3.69 -18.80
N GLY A 63 7.92 3.15 -19.57
CA GLY A 63 9.20 2.67 -19.06
C GLY A 63 9.97 3.76 -18.32
N TYR A 64 10.84 3.33 -17.41
CA TYR A 64 11.56 4.22 -16.50
C TYR A 64 12.95 3.68 -16.15
N TRP A 65 13.82 4.58 -15.71
CA TRP A 65 15.14 4.21 -15.21
C TRP A 65 15.02 3.81 -13.74
N ARG A 66 15.19 2.53 -13.44
CA ARG A 66 15.28 2.04 -12.06
C ARG A 66 16.70 2.28 -11.55
N TRP A 67 16.81 2.80 -10.34
CA TRP A 67 18.10 2.85 -9.64
C TRP A 67 18.29 1.55 -8.86
N GLU A 68 19.30 0.77 -9.23
CA GLU A 68 19.59 -0.52 -8.62
C GLU A 68 21.10 -0.78 -8.63
N GLY A 69 21.67 -1.17 -7.49
CA GLY A 69 23.09 -1.51 -7.40
C GLY A 69 24.04 -0.39 -7.82
N GLY A 70 23.67 0.88 -7.59
CA GLY A 70 24.50 2.05 -7.92
C GLY A 70 24.46 2.48 -9.39
N ARG A 71 23.54 1.96 -10.19
CA ARG A 71 23.39 2.31 -11.61
C ARG A 71 21.93 2.39 -12.02
N TYR A 72 21.70 3.03 -13.17
CA TYR A 72 20.40 3.03 -13.82
C TYR A 72 20.19 1.78 -14.68
N VAL A 73 19.04 1.15 -14.53
CA VAL A 73 18.59 -0.01 -15.31
C VAL A 73 17.29 0.37 -15.99
N ALA A 74 17.22 0.18 -17.32
CA ALA A 74 16.00 0.41 -18.07
C ALA A 74 14.93 -0.60 -17.69
N VAL A 75 13.74 -0.12 -17.34
CA VAL A 75 12.55 -0.94 -17.12
C VAL A 75 11.55 -0.57 -18.20
N HIS A 76 11.12 -1.56 -18.99
CA HIS A 76 10.09 -1.38 -19.99
C HIS A 76 8.73 -1.06 -19.38
N GLY A 77 7.93 -0.31 -20.12
CA GLY A 77 6.58 0.01 -19.74
C GLY A 77 5.64 -1.18 -19.87
N HIS A 78 4.41 -0.97 -19.41
CA HIS A 78 3.36 -1.98 -19.46
C HIS A 78 1.98 -1.34 -19.55
N TRP A 79 1.00 -2.13 -19.99
CA TRP A 79 -0.39 -1.69 -20.04
C TRP A 79 -1.04 -1.79 -18.66
N GLU A 80 -1.61 -0.70 -18.20
CA GLU A 80 -2.43 -0.63 -16.99
C GLU A 80 -3.92 -0.51 -17.39
N PRO A 81 -4.82 -1.34 -16.84
CA PRO A 81 -6.25 -1.20 -17.10
C PRO A 81 -6.77 0.10 -16.51
N VAL A 82 -7.57 0.85 -17.28
CA VAL A 82 -8.13 2.12 -16.84
C VAL A 82 -9.01 1.92 -15.61
N ARG A 83 -8.84 2.78 -14.60
CA ARG A 83 -9.68 2.82 -13.41
C ARG A 83 -10.56 4.06 -13.44
N GLU A 84 -11.87 3.85 -13.50
CA GLU A 84 -12.84 4.94 -13.51
C GLU A 84 -12.75 5.79 -12.25
N GLY A 85 -12.76 7.12 -12.41
CA GLY A 85 -12.64 8.05 -11.30
C GLY A 85 -11.23 8.21 -10.72
N TYR A 86 -10.21 7.62 -11.35
CA TYR A 86 -8.80 7.80 -10.99
C TYR A 86 -8.03 8.42 -12.15
N ARG A 87 -6.98 9.17 -11.82
CA ARG A 87 -5.95 9.63 -12.76
C ARG A 87 -4.72 8.75 -12.62
N TYR A 88 -4.13 8.37 -13.74
CA TYR A 88 -2.83 7.70 -13.73
C TYR A 88 -1.71 8.74 -13.70
N VAL A 89 -0.76 8.57 -12.78
CA VAL A 89 0.48 9.34 -12.71
C VAL A 89 1.62 8.45 -13.18
N HIS A 90 2.37 8.91 -14.19
CA HIS A 90 3.49 8.15 -14.69
C HIS A 90 4.65 8.12 -13.68
N PRO A 91 5.42 7.03 -13.65
CA PRO A 91 6.68 6.99 -12.93
C PRO A 91 7.61 8.14 -13.37
N HIS A 92 8.25 8.82 -12.41
CA HIS A 92 9.20 9.89 -12.73
C HIS A 92 10.22 10.11 -11.62
N TRP A 93 11.34 10.73 -11.98
CA TRP A 93 12.34 11.21 -11.04
C TRP A 93 12.12 12.68 -10.73
N VAL A 94 12.18 13.04 -9.45
CA VAL A 94 12.09 14.43 -8.99
C VAL A 94 13.44 14.84 -8.41
N GLN A 95 14.03 15.90 -8.93
CA GLN A 95 15.26 16.45 -8.35
C GLN A 95 14.94 17.16 -7.03
N ARG A 96 15.69 16.84 -5.99
CA ARG A 96 15.69 17.49 -4.67
C ARG A 96 17.13 17.81 -4.25
N ASN A 97 17.31 18.42 -3.08
CA ASN A 97 18.61 18.89 -2.59
C ASN A 97 19.62 17.75 -2.40
N ASP A 98 19.16 16.57 -2.01
CA ASP A 98 19.93 15.39 -1.66
C ASP A 98 20.01 14.34 -2.78
N GLY A 99 19.47 14.66 -3.96
CA GLY A 99 19.57 13.82 -5.14
C GLY A 99 18.28 13.76 -5.96
N TYR A 100 18.17 12.70 -6.75
CA TYR A 100 16.99 12.41 -7.55
C TYR A 100 16.16 11.39 -6.81
N HIS A 101 14.90 11.74 -6.56
CA HIS A 101 13.95 10.94 -5.80
C HIS A 101 12.99 10.23 -6.73
N TRP A 102 12.87 8.92 -6.53
CA TRP A 102 11.96 8.11 -7.31
C TRP A 102 10.51 8.34 -6.88
N GLN A 103 9.65 8.73 -7.82
CA GLN A 103 8.21 8.74 -7.64
C GLN A 103 7.61 7.57 -8.41
N GLY A 104 7.19 6.55 -7.64
CA GLY A 104 6.46 5.42 -8.19
C GLY A 104 5.15 5.90 -8.83
N GLY A 105 4.99 5.62 -10.12
CA GLY A 105 3.74 5.90 -10.81
C GLY A 105 2.58 5.10 -10.22
N GLY A 106 1.36 5.50 -10.54
CA GLY A 106 0.18 4.79 -10.08
C GLY A 106 -1.13 5.57 -10.22
N TRP A 107 -2.19 4.96 -9.69
CA TRP A 107 -3.53 5.52 -9.70
C TRP A 107 -3.73 6.44 -8.50
N VAL A 108 -4.08 7.70 -8.77
CA VAL A 108 -4.47 8.70 -7.77
C VAL A 108 -5.94 9.07 -7.96
N ARG A 109 -6.65 9.32 -6.85
CA ARG A 109 -8.06 9.73 -6.87
C ARG A 109 -8.18 11.23 -6.70
#